data_AF-A0A484LH15-F1
#
_entry.id   AF-A0A484LH15-F1
#
_cell.length_a   1.000
_cell.length_b   1.000
_cell.length_c   1.000
_cell.angle_alpha   90.00
_cell.angle_beta   90.00
_cell.angle_gamma   90.00
#
_symmetry.space_group_name_H-M   'P 1'
#
loop_
_entity.id
_entity.type
_entity.pdbx_description
1 polymer ?
#
loop_
_entity_poly.entity_id
_entity_poly.type
_entity_poly.pdbx_seq_one_letter_code
_entity_poly.pdbx_strand_id
1 'polypeptide(L)'
;MQSKSVSPSYHCCFMKEERYAEAVRKFEFDTQLGPYMLNQYVDWSHLSNYITESVIEHIEPIGGEITVPSEPESISNIPRTPMEKALAEQLKSSKYAIPVEKSERKGCYFTPIPRLIKHKGLSGHELTNMNLDKTQVLETILAKEYDGNEDSLLGELQFSFIAFLMGQSLEAYLQWKLITSLLLGCIEAPLNTRSRLFTKRKGP
;
A
#
# COMPACT_ATOMS: atom_id res chain seq x y z
N MET A 1 32.78 -11.45 36.95
CA MET A 1 32.24 -11.85 35.63
C MET A 1 30.80 -12.30 35.83
N GLN A 2 29.83 -11.40 35.69
CA GLN A 2 28.41 -11.76 35.79
C GLN A 2 27.99 -12.46 34.50
N SER A 3 27.65 -13.74 34.59
CA SER A 3 26.92 -14.46 33.55
C SER A 3 25.53 -13.83 33.42
N LYS A 4 25.25 -13.15 32.29
CA LYS A 4 23.90 -12.70 31.98
C LYS A 4 23.01 -13.93 31.77
N SER A 5 22.07 -14.15 32.69
CA SER A 5 21.01 -15.13 32.57
C SER A 5 20.08 -14.72 31.42
N VAL A 6 20.13 -15.45 30.31
CA VAL A 6 19.18 -15.29 29.20
C VAL A 6 17.81 -15.79 29.67
N SER A 7 16.75 -15.01 29.42
CA SER A 7 15.40 -15.36 29.87
C SER A 7 14.90 -16.65 29.18
N PRO A 8 14.09 -17.50 29.86
CA PRO A 8 13.63 -18.79 29.34
C PRO A 8 12.86 -18.69 28.01
N SER A 9 12.15 -17.59 27.77
CA SER A 9 11.42 -17.35 26.51
C SER A 9 12.36 -17.17 25.32
N TYR A 10 13.48 -16.45 25.51
CA TYR A 10 14.46 -16.24 24.44
C TYR A 10 15.19 -17.53 24.10
N HIS A 11 15.49 -18.37 25.10
CA HIS A 11 16.13 -19.66 24.87
C HIS A 11 15.24 -20.64 24.08
N CYS A 12 13.95 -20.72 24.40
CA CYS A 12 13.00 -21.57 23.66
C CYS A 12 12.78 -21.10 22.22
N CYS A 13 12.77 -19.79 21.97
CA CYS A 13 12.63 -19.22 20.63
C CYS A 13 13.88 -19.51 19.78
N PHE A 14 15.08 -19.32 20.36
CA PHE A 14 16.36 -19.61 19.71
C PHE A 14 16.49 -21.09 19.31
N MET A 15 16.11 -22.00 20.22
CA MET A 15 16.10 -23.44 19.96
C MET A 15 15.14 -23.84 18.83
N LYS A 16 14.04 -23.11 18.63
CA LYS A 16 13.11 -23.35 17.51
C LYS A 16 13.70 -22.89 16.18
N GLU A 17 14.31 -21.70 16.15
CA GLU A 17 14.95 -21.14 14.96
C GLU A 17 16.08 -22.05 14.46
N GLU A 18 16.94 -22.53 15.36
CA GLU A 18 18.00 -23.50 15.02
C GLU A 18 17.42 -24.80 14.45
N ARG A 19 16.32 -25.30 15.03
CA ARG A 19 15.65 -26.52 14.54
C ARG A 19 15.05 -26.33 13.14
N TYR A 20 14.42 -25.19 12.86
CA TYR A 20 13.91 -24.89 11.52
C TYR A 20 15.05 -24.76 10.51
N ALA A 21 16.15 -24.10 10.88
CA ALA A 21 17.32 -23.98 10.02
C ALA A 21 17.95 -25.36 9.72
N GLU A 22 18.00 -26.27 10.68
CA GLU A 22 18.45 -27.64 10.45
C GLU A 22 17.51 -28.42 9.53
N ALA A 23 16.19 -28.30 9.71
CA ALA A 23 15.19 -28.96 8.88
C ALA A 23 15.22 -28.46 7.42
N VAL A 24 15.41 -27.16 7.20
CA VAL A 24 15.65 -26.58 5.86
C VAL A 24 16.92 -27.15 5.23
N ARG A 25 18.04 -27.19 5.99
CA ARG A 25 19.31 -27.76 5.49
C ARG A 25 19.21 -29.25 5.14
N LYS A 26 18.34 -29.99 5.83
CA LYS A 26 18.05 -31.40 5.57
C LYS A 26 16.99 -31.61 4.49
N PHE A 27 16.45 -30.53 3.90
CA PHE A 27 15.38 -30.56 2.90
C PHE A 27 14.12 -31.30 3.39
N GLU A 28 13.86 -31.30 4.70
CA GLU A 28 12.72 -32.00 5.30
C GLU A 28 11.38 -31.41 4.85
N PHE A 29 11.37 -30.15 4.40
CA PHE A 29 10.18 -29.46 3.90
C PHE A 29 9.94 -29.64 2.39
N ASP A 30 10.92 -30.09 1.62
CA ASP A 30 10.90 -30.02 0.15
C ASP A 30 9.99 -31.06 -0.50
N THR A 31 9.73 -32.18 0.18
CA THR A 31 9.03 -33.34 -0.38
C THR A 31 7.63 -33.00 -0.93
N GLN A 32 7.00 -31.93 -0.45
CA GLN A 32 5.65 -31.50 -0.85
C GLN A 32 5.60 -30.05 -1.40
N LEU A 33 6.75 -29.44 -1.68
CA LEU A 33 6.81 -28.07 -2.21
C LEU A 33 6.80 -28.08 -3.75
N GLY A 34 6.08 -27.12 -4.32
CA GLY A 34 6.17 -26.84 -5.76
C GLY A 34 7.46 -26.07 -6.08
N PRO A 35 8.06 -26.27 -7.27
CA PRO A 35 9.20 -25.47 -7.69
C PRO A 35 8.81 -24.00 -7.82
N TYR A 36 9.69 -23.09 -7.37
CA TYR A 36 9.50 -21.66 -7.57
C TYR A 36 9.59 -21.32 -9.08
N MET A 37 8.65 -20.51 -9.56
CA MET A 37 8.57 -20.10 -10.96
C MET A 37 9.63 -19.03 -11.28
N LEU A 38 10.90 -19.43 -11.39
CA LEU A 38 12.03 -18.54 -11.68
C LEU A 38 11.88 -17.76 -13.00
N ASN A 39 11.10 -18.29 -13.94
CA ASN A 39 10.77 -17.60 -15.19
C ASN A 39 9.99 -16.29 -14.98
N GLN A 40 9.22 -16.17 -13.89
CA GLN A 40 8.44 -14.97 -13.54
C GLN A 40 9.15 -14.07 -12.53
N TYR A 41 10.33 -14.48 -12.02
CA TYR A 41 11.05 -13.72 -10.99
C TYR A 41 11.37 -12.30 -11.44
N VAL A 42 11.78 -12.13 -12.70
CA VAL A 42 12.10 -10.82 -13.28
C VAL A 42 10.86 -9.92 -13.29
N ASP A 43 9.70 -10.46 -13.64
CA ASP A 43 8.44 -9.72 -13.64
C ASP A 43 8.02 -9.34 -12.22
N TRP A 44 8.14 -10.27 -11.26
CA TRP A 44 7.86 -10.02 -9.86
C TRP A 44 8.77 -8.94 -9.27
N SER A 45 10.07 -9.00 -9.58
CA SER A 45 11.05 -8.02 -9.17
C SER A 45 10.69 -6.63 -9.70
N HIS A 46 10.31 -6.51 -10.97
CA HIS A 46 9.86 -5.23 -11.52
C HIS A 46 8.55 -4.72 -10.91
N LEU A 47 7.65 -5.63 -10.51
CA LEU A 47 6.38 -5.25 -9.90
C LEU A 47 6.55 -4.73 -8.46
N SER A 48 7.66 -5.06 -7.80
CA SER A 48 7.89 -4.82 -6.37
C SER A 48 9.17 -4.03 -6.06
N ASN A 49 9.86 -3.49 -7.05
CA ASN A 49 11.18 -2.87 -6.88
C ASN A 49 11.21 -1.57 -6.04
N TYR A 50 10.06 -0.94 -5.79
CA TYR A 50 9.95 0.22 -4.90
C TYR A 50 9.35 -0.11 -3.54
N ILE A 51 8.94 -1.37 -3.33
CA ILE A 51 8.42 -1.84 -2.04
C ILE A 51 9.61 -2.11 -1.12
N THR A 52 10.00 -1.10 -0.36
CA THR A 52 11.07 -1.15 0.64
C THR A 52 10.51 -1.49 2.03
N GLU A 53 11.37 -1.86 2.96
CA GLU A 53 11.00 -2.09 4.37
C GLU A 53 10.26 -0.88 4.96
N SER A 54 10.78 0.33 4.75
CA SER A 54 10.13 1.57 5.21
C SER A 54 8.74 1.79 4.61
N VAL A 55 8.50 1.34 3.38
CA VAL A 55 7.17 1.43 2.75
C VAL A 55 6.21 0.44 3.41
N ILE A 56 6.67 -0.78 3.70
CA ILE A 56 5.86 -1.77 4.42
C ILE A 56 5.55 -1.27 5.82
N GLU A 57 6.54 -0.83 6.60
CA GLU A 57 6.33 -0.31 7.96
C GLU A 57 5.33 0.86 8.01
N HIS A 58 5.31 1.69 6.96
CA HIS A 58 4.35 2.79 6.85
C HIS A 58 2.91 2.32 6.60
N ILE A 59 2.73 1.25 5.81
CA ILE A 59 1.42 0.79 5.34
C ILE A 59 0.85 -0.32 6.23
N GLU A 60 1.70 -1.11 6.88
CA GLU A 60 1.33 -2.32 7.60
C GLU A 60 0.34 -2.04 8.74
N PRO A 61 -0.78 -2.79 8.83
CA PRO A 61 -1.73 -2.65 9.93
C PRO A 61 -1.09 -3.00 11.27
N ILE A 62 -1.69 -2.52 12.37
CA ILE A 62 -1.23 -2.89 13.72
C ILE A 62 -1.40 -4.42 13.87
N GLY A 63 -0.29 -5.14 14.03
CA GLY A 63 -0.26 -6.60 14.13
C GLY A 63 0.10 -7.34 12.83
N GLY A 64 0.32 -6.62 11.72
CA GLY A 64 0.91 -7.16 10.48
C GLY A 64 0.03 -8.05 9.61
N GLU A 65 -1.21 -8.26 10.02
CA GLU A 65 -2.14 -9.11 9.28
C GLU A 65 -2.97 -8.30 8.29
N ILE A 66 -2.69 -8.48 6.99
CA ILE A 66 -3.49 -7.89 5.91
C ILE A 66 -4.54 -8.92 5.48
N THR A 67 -5.78 -8.74 5.94
CA THR A 67 -6.90 -9.65 5.62
C THR A 67 -8.14 -8.89 5.13
N VAL A 68 -8.80 -9.43 4.09
CA VAL A 68 -10.01 -8.84 3.48
C VAL A 68 -11.16 -8.59 4.47
N PRO A 69 -11.45 -9.47 5.46
CA PRO A 69 -12.51 -9.21 6.44
C PRO A 69 -12.22 -8.03 7.39
N SER A 70 -10.98 -7.55 7.42
CA SER A 70 -10.50 -6.50 8.32
C SER A 70 -10.48 -5.11 7.67
N GLU A 71 -10.92 -4.99 6.41
CA GLU A 71 -10.95 -3.72 5.70
C GLU A 71 -11.96 -2.75 6.33
N PRO A 72 -11.57 -1.47 6.52
CA PRO A 72 -12.47 -0.48 7.07
C PRO A 72 -13.64 -0.23 6.12
N GLU A 73 -14.86 -0.26 6.66
CA GLU A 73 -16.11 0.08 5.93
C GLU A 73 -16.13 1.53 5.40
N SER A 74 -15.14 2.36 5.77
CA SER A 74 -15.07 3.77 5.39
C SER A 74 -14.58 3.95 3.96
N ILE A 75 -15.41 3.55 2.99
CA ILE A 75 -15.39 4.11 1.62
C ILE A 75 -16.06 5.50 1.69
N SER A 76 -15.56 6.37 2.56
CA SER A 76 -16.10 7.70 2.78
C SER A 76 -15.52 8.67 1.75
N ASN A 77 -15.72 8.40 0.46
CA ASN A 77 -15.51 9.36 -0.62
C ASN A 77 -16.38 8.99 -1.84
N ILE A 78 -17.69 9.24 -1.69
CA ILE A 78 -18.75 9.49 -2.67
C ILE A 78 -18.56 8.88 -4.08
N PRO A 79 -19.42 7.94 -4.51
CA PRO A 79 -19.43 7.38 -5.86
C PRO A 79 -19.68 8.45 -6.93
N ARG A 80 -18.74 8.64 -7.87
CA ARG A 80 -18.95 9.50 -9.03
C ARG A 80 -19.27 8.70 -10.28
N THR A 81 -18.64 7.55 -10.42
CA THR A 81 -18.86 6.70 -11.60
C THR A 81 -20.06 5.76 -11.39
N PRO A 82 -20.74 5.35 -12.47
CA PRO A 82 -21.78 4.32 -12.38
C PRO A 82 -21.28 3.03 -11.72
N MET A 83 -20.02 2.67 -11.96
CA MET A 83 -19.40 1.48 -11.37
C MET A 83 -19.19 1.60 -9.86
N GLU A 84 -18.76 2.76 -9.36
CA GLU A 84 -18.64 2.99 -7.91
C GLU A 84 -20.00 2.98 -7.22
N LYS A 85 -21.06 3.43 -7.90
CA LYS A 85 -22.43 3.35 -7.39
C LYS A 85 -22.89 1.90 -7.29
N ALA A 86 -22.68 1.11 -8.34
CA ALA A 86 -22.97 -0.32 -8.34
C ALA A 86 -22.20 -1.05 -7.24
N LEU A 87 -20.91 -0.74 -7.05
CA LEU A 87 -20.10 -1.29 -5.96
C LEU A 87 -20.66 -0.92 -4.59
N ALA A 88 -21.03 0.35 -4.37
CA ALA A 88 -21.63 0.78 -3.11
C ALA A 88 -22.98 0.08 -2.82
N GLU A 89 -23.76 -0.22 -3.87
CA GLU A 89 -24.99 -1.02 -3.75
C GLU A 89 -24.68 -2.49 -3.41
N GLN A 90 -23.66 -3.08 -4.02
CA GLN A 90 -23.19 -4.44 -3.70
C GLN A 90 -22.74 -4.56 -2.24
N LEU A 91 -21.99 -3.58 -1.74
CA LEU A 91 -21.54 -3.57 -0.34
C LEU A 91 -22.70 -3.41 0.64
N LYS A 92 -23.69 -2.57 0.33
CA LYS A 92 -24.90 -2.38 1.15
C LYS A 92 -25.80 -3.63 1.20
N SER A 93 -25.81 -4.41 0.11
CA SER A 93 -26.62 -5.64 0.00
C SER A 93 -25.88 -6.89 0.48
N SER A 94 -24.58 -6.80 0.70
CA SER A 94 -23.75 -7.89 1.17
C SER A 94 -24.18 -8.34 2.58
N LYS A 95 -24.53 -9.62 2.70
CA LYS A 95 -24.86 -10.29 3.98
C LYS A 95 -23.62 -10.60 4.82
N TYR A 96 -22.43 -10.23 4.35
CA TYR A 96 -21.14 -10.56 4.94
C TYR A 96 -20.49 -9.39 5.70
N ALA A 97 -21.24 -8.31 5.96
CA ALA A 97 -20.79 -7.26 6.86
C ALA A 97 -20.68 -7.85 8.28
N ILE A 98 -19.49 -8.29 8.65
CA ILE A 98 -19.17 -8.71 10.01
C ILE A 98 -19.21 -7.43 10.85
N PRO A 99 -19.95 -7.39 11.97
CA PRO A 99 -19.93 -6.23 12.86
C PRO A 99 -18.49 -6.00 13.34
N VAL A 100 -17.81 -5.02 12.77
CA VAL A 100 -16.45 -4.67 13.19
C VAL A 100 -16.56 -4.05 14.58
N GLU A 101 -16.02 -4.74 15.59
CA GLU A 101 -15.81 -4.14 16.91
C GLU A 101 -14.95 -2.89 16.75
N LYS A 102 -15.45 -1.77 17.27
CA LYS A 102 -14.98 -0.40 16.99
C LYS A 102 -13.54 -0.08 17.40
N SER A 103 -12.74 -1.01 17.89
CA SER A 103 -11.57 -0.63 18.67
C SER A 103 -10.27 -0.46 17.90
N GLU A 104 -10.01 -1.09 16.75
CA GLU A 104 -8.71 -0.95 16.09
C GLU A 104 -8.83 -0.97 14.56
N ARG A 105 -8.14 -0.02 13.90
CA ARG A 105 -8.08 0.02 12.43
C ARG A 105 -7.20 -1.14 11.98
N LYS A 106 -7.83 -2.21 11.50
CA LYS A 106 -7.14 -3.43 11.04
C LYS A 106 -6.77 -3.42 9.55
N GLY A 107 -7.07 -2.34 8.84
CA GLY A 107 -6.71 -2.13 7.44
C GLY A 107 -5.36 -1.46 7.27
N CYS A 108 -4.87 -1.46 6.02
CA CYS A 108 -3.61 -0.82 5.67
C CYS A 108 -3.67 0.70 5.89
N TYR A 109 -2.58 1.30 6.36
CA TYR A 109 -2.46 2.74 6.56
C TYR A 109 -2.05 3.45 5.28
N PHE A 110 -2.92 3.43 4.28
CA PHE A 110 -2.69 4.14 3.03
C PHE A 110 -2.70 5.67 3.19
N THR A 111 -1.89 6.33 2.38
CA THR A 111 -1.77 7.78 2.34
C THR A 111 -3.08 8.43 1.89
N PRO A 112 -3.65 9.39 2.63
CA PRO A 112 -4.91 10.01 2.26
C PRO A 112 -4.74 11.00 1.09
N ILE A 113 -5.24 10.62 -0.10
CA ILE A 113 -5.16 11.46 -1.30
C ILE A 113 -6.49 12.20 -1.55
N PRO A 114 -6.51 13.55 -1.54
CA PRO A 114 -7.72 14.32 -1.79
C PRO A 114 -8.13 14.24 -3.26
N ARG A 115 -9.29 13.64 -3.54
CA ARG A 115 -9.86 13.56 -4.91
C ARG A 115 -10.24 14.94 -5.48
N LEU A 116 -10.77 15.81 -4.64
CA LEU A 116 -11.24 17.15 -5.02
C LEU A 116 -10.82 18.13 -3.94
N ILE A 117 -10.11 19.18 -4.36
CA ILE A 117 -9.69 20.24 -3.46
C ILE A 117 -10.88 21.18 -3.28
N LYS A 118 -11.29 21.40 -2.03
CA LYS A 118 -12.32 22.38 -1.65
C LYS A 118 -11.75 23.29 -0.58
N HIS A 119 -11.34 24.50 -0.96
CA HIS A 119 -10.90 25.52 0.00
C HIS A 119 -11.94 26.64 0.09
N LYS A 120 -12.38 26.91 1.32
CA LYS A 120 -13.23 28.08 1.60
C LYS A 120 -12.36 29.33 1.54
N GLY A 121 -12.73 30.29 0.69
CA GLY A 121 -12.05 31.59 0.58
C GLY A 121 -11.14 31.77 -0.63
N LEU A 122 -10.89 30.73 -1.45
CA LEU A 122 -10.23 30.90 -2.75
C LEU A 122 -11.21 31.41 -3.81
N SER A 123 -10.70 32.15 -4.79
CA SER A 123 -11.52 32.50 -5.95
C SER A 123 -11.88 31.24 -6.76
N GLY A 124 -13.02 31.27 -7.45
CA GLY A 124 -13.47 30.12 -8.26
C GLY A 124 -12.48 29.75 -9.38
N HIS A 125 -11.75 30.73 -9.90
CA HIS A 125 -10.69 30.52 -10.90
C HIS A 125 -9.50 29.76 -10.29
N GLU A 126 -8.99 30.21 -9.14
CA GLU A 126 -7.87 29.54 -8.45
C GLU A 126 -8.23 28.11 -8.05
N LEU A 127 -9.45 27.90 -7.52
CA LEU A 127 -9.93 26.56 -7.15
C LEU A 127 -10.06 25.64 -8.37
N THR A 128 -10.52 26.17 -9.50
CA THR A 128 -10.57 25.42 -10.77
C THR A 128 -9.17 25.05 -11.22
N ASN A 129 -8.24 26.00 -11.21
CA ASN A 129 -6.86 25.78 -11.64
C ASN A 129 -6.17 24.69 -10.80
N MET A 130 -6.31 24.73 -9.48
CA MET A 130 -5.77 23.70 -8.57
C MET A 130 -6.42 22.31 -8.77
N ASN A 131 -7.62 22.24 -9.35
CA ASN A 131 -8.28 20.98 -9.64
C ASN A 131 -8.01 20.48 -11.07
N LEU A 132 -7.58 21.34 -11.98
CA LEU A 132 -7.10 20.99 -13.32
C LEU A 132 -5.68 20.46 -13.29
N ASP A 133 -4.80 21.09 -12.52
CA ASP A 133 -3.42 20.62 -12.30
C ASP A 133 -3.23 20.15 -10.86
N LYS A 134 -2.98 18.85 -10.70
CA LYS A 134 -2.76 18.21 -9.39
C LYS A 134 -1.31 18.29 -8.90
N THR A 135 -0.41 18.96 -9.62
CA THR A 135 1.00 19.10 -9.24
C THR A 135 1.17 19.60 -7.80
N GLN A 136 0.42 20.62 -7.38
CA GLN A 136 0.51 21.14 -6.01
C GLN A 136 0.05 20.14 -4.94
N VAL A 137 -0.92 19.28 -5.27
CA VAL A 137 -1.38 18.20 -4.39
C VAL A 137 -0.27 17.16 -4.24
N LEU A 138 0.35 16.76 -5.36
CA LEU A 138 1.46 15.82 -5.37
C LEU A 138 2.62 16.33 -4.52
N GLU A 139 3.06 17.58 -4.72
CA GLU A 139 4.16 18.15 -3.93
C GLU A 139 3.83 18.22 -2.43
N THR A 140 2.58 18.55 -2.08
CA THR A 140 2.14 18.58 -0.68
C THR A 140 2.17 17.20 -0.04
N ILE A 141 1.74 16.16 -0.77
CA ILE A 141 1.76 14.78 -0.29
C ILE A 141 3.20 14.30 -0.12
N LEU A 142 4.04 14.50 -1.15
CA LEU A 142 5.45 14.12 -1.10
C LEU A 142 6.16 14.77 0.09
N ALA A 143 5.94 16.07 0.31
CA ALA A 143 6.59 16.79 1.41
C ALA A 143 6.11 16.37 2.80
N LYS A 144 4.88 15.91 2.96
CA LYS A 144 4.28 15.58 4.26
C LYS A 144 4.40 14.12 4.66
N GLU A 145 4.19 13.22 3.70
CA GLU A 145 4.01 11.79 3.96
C GLU A 145 5.26 10.99 3.57
N TYR A 146 6.10 11.53 2.68
CA TYR A 146 7.23 10.79 2.10
C TYR A 146 8.57 11.53 2.21
N ASP A 147 8.67 12.63 2.96
CA ASP A 147 9.89 13.45 3.11
C ASP A 147 10.52 13.88 1.76
N GLY A 148 9.67 14.07 0.74
CA GLY A 148 10.08 14.41 -0.62
C GLY A 148 10.59 13.22 -1.46
N ASN A 149 10.59 12.01 -0.91
CA ASN A 149 11.00 10.79 -1.60
C ASN A 149 9.90 10.28 -2.55
N GLU A 150 10.17 10.40 -3.85
CA GLU A 150 9.31 9.91 -4.93
C GLU A 150 9.15 8.38 -4.93
N ASP A 151 10.16 7.66 -4.44
CA ASP A 151 10.21 6.20 -4.52
C ASP A 151 9.27 5.55 -3.53
N SER A 152 9.05 6.18 -2.37
CA SER A 152 8.09 5.72 -1.37
C SER A 152 6.65 5.79 -1.89
N LEU A 153 6.28 6.85 -2.62
CA LEU A 153 4.97 6.95 -3.28
C LEU A 153 4.79 5.86 -4.34
N LEU A 154 5.83 5.54 -5.11
CA LEU A 154 5.80 4.43 -6.06
C LEU A 154 5.74 3.07 -5.37
N GLY A 155 6.38 2.93 -4.21
CA GLY A 155 6.27 1.75 -3.36
C GLY A 155 4.83 1.51 -2.91
N GLU A 156 4.13 2.55 -2.46
CA GLU A 156 2.71 2.45 -2.08
C GLU A 156 1.81 2.13 -3.31
N LEU A 157 2.12 2.70 -4.48
CA LEU A 157 1.42 2.37 -5.73
C LEU A 157 1.59 0.88 -6.10
N GLN A 158 2.80 0.34 -6.00
CA GLN A 158 3.09 -1.06 -6.29
C GLN A 158 2.45 -1.99 -5.26
N PHE A 159 2.61 -1.68 -3.98
CA PHE A 159 2.02 -2.45 -2.89
C PHE A 159 0.49 -2.52 -3.03
N SER A 160 -0.17 -1.38 -3.25
CA SER A 160 -1.63 -1.34 -3.41
C SER A 160 -2.12 -2.16 -4.61
N PHE A 161 -1.35 -2.21 -5.70
CA PHE A 161 -1.67 -3.08 -6.83
C PHE A 161 -1.52 -4.58 -6.50
N ILE A 162 -0.44 -4.97 -5.81
CA ILE A 162 -0.21 -6.37 -5.40
C ILE A 162 -1.25 -6.82 -4.37
N ALA A 163 -1.52 -6.00 -3.36
CA ALA A 163 -2.53 -6.26 -2.33
C ALA A 163 -3.94 -6.39 -2.93
N PHE A 164 -4.25 -5.61 -3.98
CA PHE A 164 -5.48 -5.79 -4.75
C PHE A 164 -5.49 -7.13 -5.50
N LEU A 165 -4.48 -7.45 -6.31
CA LEU A 165 -4.50 -8.64 -7.16
C LEU A 165 -4.41 -9.97 -6.37
N MET A 166 -3.48 -10.03 -5.42
CA MET A 166 -3.19 -11.24 -4.65
C MET A 166 -4.04 -11.32 -3.39
N GLY A 167 -4.26 -10.18 -2.73
CA GLY A 167 -5.01 -10.08 -1.48
C GLY A 167 -6.50 -9.83 -1.68
N GLN A 168 -6.97 -9.54 -2.90
CA GLN A 168 -8.36 -9.16 -3.18
C GLN A 168 -8.86 -7.97 -2.35
N SER A 169 -7.93 -7.09 -1.95
CA SER A 169 -8.21 -5.94 -1.11
C SER A 169 -8.92 -4.84 -1.91
N LEU A 170 -10.14 -4.48 -1.49
CA LEU A 170 -10.86 -3.37 -2.10
C LEU A 170 -10.25 -2.03 -1.70
N GLU A 171 -9.76 -1.91 -0.47
CA GLU A 171 -9.09 -0.69 0.00
C GLU A 171 -7.84 -0.40 -0.84
N ALA A 172 -7.02 -1.43 -1.09
CA ALA A 172 -5.83 -1.32 -1.93
C ALA A 172 -6.16 -0.94 -3.38
N TYR A 173 -7.23 -1.51 -3.95
CA TYR A 173 -7.70 -1.12 -5.29
C TYR A 173 -8.07 0.37 -5.37
N LEU A 174 -8.78 0.87 -4.36
CA LEU A 174 -9.16 2.28 -4.31
C LEU A 174 -7.94 3.19 -4.17
N GLN A 175 -6.94 2.77 -3.39
CA GLN A 175 -5.70 3.53 -3.25
C GLN A 175 -4.89 3.55 -4.55
N TRP A 176 -4.73 2.41 -5.20
CA TRP A 176 -4.07 2.32 -6.50
C TRP A 176 -4.70 3.28 -7.52
N LYS A 177 -6.04 3.34 -7.56
CA LYS A 177 -6.78 4.30 -8.41
C LYS A 177 -6.51 5.76 -8.01
N LEU A 178 -6.44 6.06 -6.72
CA LEU A 178 -6.19 7.40 -6.21
C LEU A 178 -4.81 7.91 -6.65
N ILE A 179 -3.76 7.13 -6.42
CA ILE A 179 -2.39 7.49 -6.80
C ILE A 179 -2.29 7.62 -8.33
N THR A 180 -2.85 6.68 -9.08
CA THR A 180 -2.88 6.76 -10.55
C THR A 180 -3.58 8.02 -11.05
N SER A 181 -4.73 8.37 -10.47
CA SER A 181 -5.46 9.58 -10.84
C SER A 181 -4.71 10.86 -10.47
N LEU A 182 -3.97 10.85 -9.35
CA LEU A 182 -3.13 11.96 -8.92
C LEU A 182 -2.01 12.21 -9.92
N LEU A 183 -1.24 11.16 -10.27
CA LEU A 183 -0.11 11.26 -11.19
C LEU A 183 -0.56 11.70 -12.58
N LEU A 184 -1.61 11.06 -13.13
CA LEU A 184 -2.15 11.42 -14.45
C LEU A 184 -2.86 12.79 -14.48
N GLY A 185 -3.20 13.33 -13.31
CA GLY A 185 -3.77 14.67 -13.16
C GLY A 185 -2.75 15.79 -13.02
N CYS A 186 -1.44 15.49 -13.00
CA CYS A 186 -0.39 16.50 -12.93
C CYS A 186 0.01 16.98 -14.33
N ILE A 187 0.07 18.31 -14.52
CA ILE A 187 0.50 18.94 -15.77
C ILE A 187 1.94 19.42 -15.65
N GLU A 188 2.26 20.19 -14.60
CA GLU A 188 3.59 20.77 -14.41
C GLU A 188 4.62 19.77 -13.86
N ALA A 189 4.21 18.84 -12.99
CA ALA A 189 5.11 17.86 -12.38
C ALA A 189 5.92 17.03 -13.41
N PRO A 190 5.30 16.41 -14.44
CA PRO A 190 6.06 15.63 -15.42
C PRO A 190 6.99 16.49 -16.30
N LEU A 191 6.66 17.76 -16.51
CA LEU A 191 7.39 18.63 -17.43
C LEU A 191 8.51 19.41 -16.77
N ASN A 192 8.35 19.78 -15.49
CA ASN A 192 9.23 20.74 -14.83
C ASN A 192 9.75 20.24 -13.47
N THR A 193 8.88 20.00 -12.47
CA THR A 193 9.34 19.81 -11.08
C THR A 193 9.82 18.38 -10.79
N ARG A 194 9.21 17.37 -11.43
CA ARG A 194 9.33 15.94 -11.07
C ARG A 194 9.44 15.02 -12.28
N SER A 195 10.08 15.45 -13.37
CA SER A 195 10.17 14.67 -14.60
C SER A 195 10.74 13.26 -14.42
N ARG A 196 11.60 13.05 -13.41
CA ARG A 196 12.17 11.73 -13.08
C ARG A 196 11.11 10.74 -12.60
N LEU A 197 10.18 11.15 -11.74
CA LEU A 197 9.06 10.32 -11.26
C LEU A 197 8.28 9.67 -12.44
N PHE A 198 8.05 10.45 -13.50
CA PHE A 198 7.24 10.03 -14.66
C PHE A 198 8.05 9.31 -15.75
N THR A 199 9.38 9.37 -15.68
CA THR A 199 10.28 8.74 -16.66
C THR A 199 11.09 7.60 -16.07
N LYS A 200 10.83 7.25 -14.80
CA LYS A 200 11.42 6.12 -14.08
C LYS A 200 11.23 4.84 -14.89
N ARG A 201 12.27 4.56 -15.67
CA ARG A 201 12.51 3.29 -16.34
C ARG A 201 13.43 2.48 -15.45
N LYS A 202 13.39 1.17 -15.66
CA LYS A 202 14.26 0.16 -15.05
C LYS A 202 15.56 0.77 -14.48
N GLY A 203 15.73 0.67 -13.16
CA GLY A 203 17.08 0.61 -12.62
C GLY A 203 17.78 -0.60 -13.25
N PRO A 204 19.10 -0.54 -13.52
CA PRO A 204 19.86 -1.67 -14.02
C PRO A 204 19.71 -2.91 -13.12
#